data_AF-A0A1F6Z3X4-F1
#
_entry.id   AF-A0A1F6Z3X4-F1
#
_cell.length_a   1.000
_cell.length_b   1.000
_cell.length_c   1.000
_cell.angle_alpha   90.00
_cell.angle_beta   90.00
_cell.angle_gamma   90.00
#
_symmetry.space_group_name_H-M   'P 1'
#
loop_
_entity.id
_entity.type
_entity.pdbx_description
1 polymer ?
#
loop_
_entity_poly.entity_id
_entity_poly.type
_entity_poly.pdbx_seq_one_letter_code
_entity_poly.pdbx_strand_id
1 'polypeptide(L)'
;MLVKILGALDFIAGLVLIFGTRFAPHTILIFFGIILLIKSLIGLLRDFASWIDLLAGIIFILAVFFQIPLIICIIAGVLLIQKSIFSFFS
;
A
#
# COMPACT_ATOMS: atom_id res chain seq x y z
N MET A 1 -9.11 17.26 -4.06
CA MET A 1 -7.69 17.55 -3.75
C MET A 1 -7.09 16.52 -2.78
N LEU A 2 -7.75 16.23 -1.65
CA LEU A 2 -7.35 15.18 -0.70
C LEU A 2 -7.17 13.80 -1.35
N VAL A 3 -8.11 13.41 -2.23
CA VAL A 3 -8.07 12.13 -2.98
C VAL A 3 -6.80 11.98 -3.83
N LYS A 4 -6.31 13.06 -4.45
CA LYS A 4 -5.09 13.03 -5.27
C LYS A 4 -3.83 12.88 -4.42
N ILE A 5 -3.79 13.51 -3.24
CA ILE A 5 -2.67 13.38 -2.28
C ILE A 5 -2.63 11.95 -1.73
N LEU A 6 -3.79 11.41 -1.38
CA LEU A 6 -3.94 10.02 -0.93
C LEU A 6 -3.56 9.03 -2.03
N GLY A 7 -3.88 9.34 -3.30
CA GLY A 7 -3.45 8.55 -4.45
C GLY A 7 -1.94 8.58 -4.66
N ALA A 8 -1.29 9.74 -4.50
CA ALA A 8 0.17 9.84 -4.56
C ALA A 8 0.87 8.99 -3.49
N LEU A 9 0.31 8.95 -2.27
CA LEU A 9 0.80 8.07 -1.21
C LEU A 9 0.67 6.58 -1.57
N ASP A 10 -0.46 6.16 -2.16
CA ASP A 10 -0.65 4.78 -2.63
C ASP A 10 0.35 4.41 -3.71
N PHE A 11 0.64 5.34 -4.62
CA PHE A 11 1.62 5.13 -5.69
C PHE A 11 3.01 4.90 -5.12
N ILE A 12 3.45 5.75 -4.19
CA ILE A 12 4.76 5.61 -3.53
C ILE A 12 4.80 4.30 -2.72
N ALA A 13 3.74 3.99 -1.96
CA ALA A 13 3.65 2.74 -1.22
C ALA A 13 3.73 1.52 -2.15
N GLY A 14 3.08 1.58 -3.32
CA GLY A 14 3.15 0.54 -4.34
C GLY A 14 4.58 0.32 -4.86
N LEU A 15 5.32 1.40 -5.12
CA LEU A 15 6.73 1.32 -5.51
C LEU A 15 7.62 0.73 -4.40
N VAL A 16 7.39 1.13 -3.15
CA VAL A 16 8.12 0.58 -1.99
C VAL A 16 7.80 -0.91 -1.81
N LEU A 17 6.58 -1.35 -2.09
CA LEU A 17 6.23 -2.77 -2.09
C LEU A 17 7.02 -3.56 -3.15
N ILE A 18 7.03 -3.07 -4.40
CA ILE A 18 7.67 -3.74 -5.54
C ILE A 18 9.20 -3.80 -5.36
N PHE A 19 9.83 -2.68 -5.02
CA PHE A 19 11.29 -2.54 -5.05
C PHE A 19 11.92 -2.45 -3.65
N GLY A 20 11.17 -1.90 -2.68
CA GLY A 20 11.70 -1.51 -1.39
C GLY A 20 11.62 -2.59 -0.31
N THR A 21 10.79 -3.63 -0.42
CA THR A 21 10.58 -4.60 0.67
C THR A 21 11.84 -5.32 1.15
N ARG A 22 12.89 -5.42 0.32
CA ARG A 22 14.19 -6.01 0.69
C ARG A 22 15.25 -5.01 1.18
N PHE A 23 15.12 -3.73 0.83
CA PHE A 23 16.17 -2.73 1.02
C PHE A 23 15.72 -1.53 1.86
N ALA A 24 14.41 -1.34 2.02
CA ALA A 24 13.85 -0.22 2.76
C ALA A 24 14.03 -0.44 4.27
N PRO A 25 14.35 0.62 5.03
CA PRO A 25 14.35 0.58 6.48
C PRO A 25 13.00 0.12 7.02
N HIS A 26 13.00 -0.69 8.09
CA HIS A 26 11.78 -1.15 8.75
C HIS A 26 10.84 0.01 9.12
N THR A 27 11.38 1.18 9.48
CA THR A 27 10.60 2.39 9.78
C THR A 27 9.72 2.81 8.60
N ILE A 28 10.21 2.72 7.36
CA ILE A 28 9.45 3.09 6.16
C ILE A 28 8.33 2.07 5.92
N LEU A 29 8.62 0.78 6.08
CA LEU A 29 7.63 -0.29 5.94
C LEU A 29 6.49 -0.13 6.96
N ILE A 30 6.83 0.13 8.22
CA ILE A 30 5.85 0.36 9.29
C ILE A 30 5.03 1.62 9.00
N PHE A 31 5.68 2.70 8.57
CA PHE A 31 4.99 3.96 8.26
C PHE A 31 3.92 3.79 7.18
N PHE A 32 4.28 3.19 6.04
CA PHE A 32 3.31 2.92 4.97
C PHE A 32 2.26 1.88 5.38
N GLY A 33 2.66 0.86 6.14
CA GLY A 33 1.74 -0.14 6.67
C GLY A 33 0.63 0.49 7.52
N ILE A 34 1.00 1.32 8.49
CA ILE A 34 0.05 2.00 9.38
C ILE A 34 -0.83 2.98 8.60
N ILE A 35 -0.27 3.78 7.69
CA ILE A 35 -1.04 4.74 6.90
C ILE A 35 -2.10 4.04 6.06
N LEU A 36 -1.72 2.96 5.36
CA LEU A 36 -2.65 2.20 4.53
C LEU A 36 -3.73 1.51 5.38
N LEU A 37 -3.38 0.98 6.55
CA LEU A 37 -4.38 0.43 7.47
C LEU A 37 -5.37 1.49 7.94
N ILE A 38 -4.90 2.65 8.42
CA ILE A 38 -5.79 3.75 8.86
C ILE A 38 -6.68 4.18 7.69
N LYS A 39 -6.11 4.32 6.49
CA LYS A 39 -6.84 4.69 5.29
C LYS A 39 -7.92 3.66 4.93
N SER A 40 -7.62 2.37 5.06
CA SER A 40 -8.58 1.29 4.84
C SER A 40 -9.76 1.34 5.82
N LEU A 41 -9.51 1.72 7.08
CA LEU A 41 -10.56 1.91 8.09
C LEU A 41 -11.44 3.12 7.78
N ILE A 42 -10.86 4.22 7.29
CA ILE A 42 -11.61 5.40 6.85
C ILE A 42 -12.51 5.07 5.65
N GLY A 43 -12.04 4.20 4.74
CA GLY A 43 -12.83 3.65 3.63
C GLY A 43 -13.88 2.60 4.04
N LEU A 44 -13.99 2.29 5.33
CA LEU A 44 -14.99 1.44 5.97
C LEU A 44 -15.28 0.11 5.24
N LEU A 45 -14.26 -0.48 4.60
CA LEU A 45 -14.31 -1.77 3.87
C LEU A 45 -15.43 -1.89 2.83
N ARG A 46 -16.07 -0.78 2.45
CA ARG A 46 -17.25 -0.77 1.55
C ARG A 46 -16.85 -1.02 0.10
N ASP A 47 -15.64 -0.59 -0.27
CA ASP A 47 -15.17 -0.62 -1.65
C ASP A 47 -13.94 -1.51 -1.81
N PHE A 48 -13.82 -2.16 -2.97
CA PHE A 48 -12.66 -2.99 -3.32
C PHE A 48 -11.32 -2.24 -3.15
N ALA A 49 -11.33 -0.92 -3.38
CA ALA A 49 -10.18 -0.05 -3.15
C ALA A 49 -9.70 -0.05 -1.68
N SER A 50 -10.60 -0.13 -0.71
CA SER A 50 -10.25 -0.18 0.72
C SER A 50 -9.68 -1.54 1.13
N TRP A 51 -10.12 -2.62 0.47
CA TRP A 51 -9.53 -3.96 0.65
C TRP A 51 -8.10 -4.04 0.13
N ILE A 52 -7.79 -3.36 -0.97
CA ILE A 52 -6.42 -3.25 -1.48
C ILE A 52 -5.52 -2.54 -0.46
N ASP A 53 -5.98 -1.45 0.16
CA ASP A 53 -5.22 -0.73 1.20
C ASP A 53 -4.97 -1.62 2.42
N LEU A 54 -6.00 -2.33 2.88
CA LEU A 54 -5.89 -3.22 4.02
C LEU A 54 -4.87 -4.33 3.74
N LEU A 55 -4.98 -5.00 2.60
CA LEU A 55 -4.10 -6.09 2.20
C LEU A 55 -2.65 -5.61 2.06
N ALA A 56 -2.43 -4.46 1.40
CA ALA A 56 -1.10 -3.88 1.27
C ALA A 56 -0.53 -3.44 2.63
N GLY A 57 -1.34 -2.84 3.51
CA GLY A 57 -0.93 -2.45 4.85
C GLY A 57 -0.50 -3.65 5.70
N ILE A 58 -1.25 -4.75 5.63
CA ILE A 58 -0.90 -6.02 6.28
C ILE A 58 0.43 -6.56 5.72
N ILE A 59 0.60 -6.60 4.40
CA ILE A 59 1.85 -7.09 3.79
C ILE A 59 3.05 -6.24 4.23
N PHE A 60 2.90 -4.91 4.30
CA PHE A 60 3.95 -4.03 4.81
C PHE A 60 4.38 -4.37 6.22
N ILE A 61 3.42 -4.61 7.12
CA ILE A 61 3.72 -4.98 8.52
C ILE A 61 4.32 -6.38 8.59
N LEU A 62 3.78 -7.35 7.86
CA LEU A 62 4.34 -8.71 7.84
C LEU A 62 5.76 -8.72 7.26
N ALA A 63 6.06 -7.89 6.26
CA ALA A 63 7.39 -7.77 5.68
C ALA A 63 8.47 -7.29 6.68
N VAL A 64 8.07 -6.70 7.81
CA VAL A 64 9.00 -6.36 8.90
C VAL A 64 9.49 -7.60 9.63
N PHE A 65 8.61 -8.59 9.83
CA PHE A 65 8.90 -9.79 10.63
C PHE A 65 9.28 -11.00 9.79
N PHE A 66 8.78 -11.07 8.55
CA PHE A 66 8.91 -12.21 7.66
C PHE A 66 9.39 -11.79 6.27
N GLN A 67 10.19 -12.64 5.63
CA GLN A 67 10.52 -12.45 4.22
C GLN A 67 9.33 -12.87 3.35
N ILE A 68 8.52 -11.89 2.95
CA ILE A 68 7.41 -12.10 2.03
C ILE A 68 7.95 -12.49 0.64
N PRO A 69 7.38 -13.52 -0.02
CA PRO A 69 7.69 -13.85 -1.40
C PRO A 69 7.55 -12.64 -2.32
N LEU A 70 8.58 -12.38 -3.13
CA LEU A 70 8.64 -11.20 -4.01
C LEU A 70 7.44 -11.12 -4.98
N ILE A 71 6.89 -12.26 -5.41
CA ILE A 71 5.70 -12.31 -6.25
C ILE A 71 4.48 -11.64 -5.59
N ILE A 72 4.31 -11.82 -4.27
CA ILE A 72 3.20 -11.25 -3.50
C ILE A 72 3.38 -9.74 -3.39
N CYS A 73 4.61 -9.29 -3.11
CA CYS A 73 4.95 -7.87 -3.06
C CYS A 73 4.68 -7.17 -4.41
N ILE A 74 5.04 -7.81 -5.52
CA ILE A 74 4.78 -7.28 -6.86
C ILE A 74 3.28 -7.17 -7.12
N ILE A 75 2.52 -8.23 -6.87
CA ILE A 75 1.07 -8.23 -7.12
C ILE A 75 0.38 -7.14 -6.28
N ALA A 76 0.68 -7.08 -4.98
CA ALA A 76 0.10 -6.07 -4.09
C ALA A 76 0.51 -4.65 -4.49
N GLY A 77 1.77 -4.44 -4.87
CA GLY A 77 2.26 -3.14 -5.33
C GLY A 77 1.62 -2.70 -6.65
N VAL A 78 1.43 -3.60 -7.61
CA VAL A 78 0.71 -3.31 -8.87
C VAL A 78 -0.74 -2.93 -8.60
N LEU A 79 -1.43 -3.64 -7.71
CA LEU A 79 -2.82 -3.31 -7.34
C LEU A 79 -2.92 -1.91 -6.71
N LEU A 80 -1.97 -1.54 -5.83
CA LEU A 80 -1.89 -0.18 -5.27
C LEU A 80 -1.64 0.88 -6.35
N ILE A 81 -0.72 0.62 -7.29
CA ILE A 81 -0.43 1.55 -8.38
C ILE A 81 -1.67 1.72 -9.28
N GLN A 82 -2.34 0.64 -9.66
CA GLN A 82 -3.57 0.72 -10.45
C GLN A 82 -4.61 1.59 -9.75
N LYS A 83 -4.85 1.34 -8.46
CA LYS A 83 -5.75 2.16 -7.65
C LYS A 83 -5.31 3.63 -7.61
N SER A 84 -4.02 3.89 -7.42
CA SER A 84 -3.50 5.27 -7.37
C SER A 84 -3.81 6.04 -8.65
N ILE A 85 -3.70 5.39 -9.81
CA ILE A 85 -4.00 5.97 -11.11
C ILE A 85 -5.49 6.35 -11.17
N PHE A 86 -6.39 5.46 -10.77
CA PHE A 86 -7.83 5.78 -10.70
C PHE A 86 -8.11 6.97 -9.77
N SER A 87 -7.39 7.09 -8.66
CA SER A 87 -7.51 8.20 -7.72
C SER A 87 -7.05 9.56 -8.29
N PHE A 88 -6.28 9.58 -9.38
CA PHE A 88 -5.90 10.82 -10.07
C PHE A 88 -6.94 11.27 -11.11
N PHE A 89 -7.68 10.31 -11.69
CA PHE A 89 -8.73 10.56 -12.68
C PHE A 89 -10.11 10.83 -12.07
N SER A 90 -10.32 10.48 -10.79
CA SER A 90 -11.48 10.89 -9.99
C SER A 90 -11.35 12.28 -9.38
#